data_AF-A0A954BHJ9-F1
#
_entry.id   AF-A0A954BHJ9-F1
#
_cell.length_a   1.000
_cell.length_b   1.000
_cell.length_c   1.000
_cell.angle_alpha   90.00
_cell.angle_beta   90.00
_cell.angle_gamma   90.00
#
_symmetry.space_group_name_H-M   'P 1'
#
loop_
_entity.id
_entity.type
_entity.pdbx_description
1 polymer ?
#
loop_
_entity_poly.entity_id
_entity_poly.type
_entity_poly.pdbx_seq_one_letter_code
_entity_poly.pdbx_strand_id
1 'polypeptide(L)'
;MTATIRKLVPAPLKRWIAEQVQPRPDAPVPPSPRDLQSEMTCIGAGVRVDPSVVIDYAQGLCLGNDVTIGADVNIDAQGGVMIASGVTIADGATIASSLPLPVCARDPHLPEERAWGEVFIGEHVHVGANACILPGVTIGANATIAPHALVDADVPAGTHFGFSKAKEPLTAMIRLASDGEASLPPTDPTGARPATGREQTPDICFVASTGRSGSTTIASLLSRHPGIVAKHEPRHQIIKLSTDYAHGLKTRDEVKASLERLLLDGSVYHGDRIHLESDLKYFNLVPILAEIFPNARFVWLVRSGYDVVSSTHGRSWFADSSHPVWREIYWFFNKHRVQGDKTGAMPAADWAAMSAFQRNCWYWTYVNETIERDFAALPEDRKMFLRLEDIDARIDELVAFLGAAPAELTAARTNEAFYAKTSPENWTEDQKKDFERLCGPLMKRLYE
;
A
#
# COMPACT_ATOMS: atom_id res chain seq x y z
N MET A 1 20.45 38.00 7.49
CA MET A 1 20.11 39.16 6.64
C MET A 1 18.68 39.66 6.95
N THR A 2 18.31 39.79 8.23
CA THR A 2 16.89 39.67 8.65
C THR A 2 16.34 40.90 9.36
N ALA A 3 16.88 42.09 9.07
CA ALA A 3 16.42 43.34 9.69
C ALA A 3 15.90 44.39 8.69
N THR A 4 16.26 44.31 7.40
CA THR A 4 16.02 45.42 6.45
C THR A 4 14.76 45.26 5.57
N ILE A 5 14.17 44.06 5.46
CA ILE A 5 12.98 43.84 4.59
C ILE A 5 11.64 44.12 5.30
N ARG A 6 11.62 44.37 6.63
CA ARG A 6 10.37 44.63 7.37
C ARG A 6 9.73 46.02 7.13
N LYS A 7 10.36 46.91 6.36
CA LYS A 7 9.91 48.31 6.18
C LYS A 7 9.12 48.61 4.89
N LEU A 8 8.89 47.63 4.00
CA LEU A 8 8.20 47.88 2.72
C LEU A 8 6.78 47.28 2.59
N VAL A 9 6.25 46.65 3.63
CA VAL A 9 4.89 46.09 3.59
C VAL A 9 3.92 47.08 4.27
N PRO A 10 2.94 47.65 3.54
CA PRO A 10 1.94 48.55 4.10
C PRO A 10 1.19 47.89 5.27
N ALA A 11 0.86 48.65 6.32
CA ALA A 11 0.15 48.14 7.49
C ALA A 11 -1.13 47.33 7.17
N PRO A 12 -1.95 47.68 6.15
CA PRO A 12 -3.09 46.87 5.74
C PRO A 12 -2.68 45.49 5.22
N LEU A 13 -1.57 45.39 4.49
CA LEU A 13 -1.07 44.13 3.94
C LEU A 13 -0.40 43.27 5.01
N LYS A 14 0.26 43.88 6.00
CA LYS A 14 0.73 43.15 7.21
C LYS A 14 -0.42 42.57 8.01
N ARG A 15 -1.51 43.33 8.14
CA ARG A 15 -2.72 42.90 8.84
C ARG A 15 -3.45 41.80 8.07
N TRP A 16 -3.54 41.93 6.75
CA TRP A 16 -4.07 40.90 5.86
C TRP A 16 -3.24 39.60 5.89
N ILE A 17 -1.89 39.69 5.84
CA ILE A 17 -1.01 38.51 5.99
C ILE A 17 -1.17 37.87 7.38
N ALA A 18 -1.27 38.66 8.45
CA ALA A 18 -1.48 38.14 9.81
C ALA A 18 -2.89 37.54 10.01
N GLU A 19 -3.87 37.96 9.23
CA GLU A 19 -5.24 37.43 9.21
C GLU A 19 -5.34 36.16 8.32
N GLN A 20 -4.50 36.02 7.28
CA GLN A 20 -4.43 34.84 6.40
C GLN A 20 -3.46 33.74 6.91
N VAL A 21 -2.45 34.12 7.70
CA VAL A 21 -1.53 33.21 8.43
C VAL A 21 -2.02 33.07 9.88
N GLN A 22 -3.31 32.86 10.06
CA GLN A 22 -3.79 32.16 11.24
C GLN A 22 -3.56 30.67 10.93
N PRO A 23 -2.85 29.89 11.76
CA PRO A 23 -2.92 28.43 11.63
C PRO A 23 -4.40 28.07 11.60
N ARG A 24 -4.85 27.25 10.64
CA ARG A 24 -6.25 26.79 10.67
C ARG A 24 -6.47 26.25 12.08
N PRO A 25 -7.52 26.68 12.80
CA PRO A 25 -7.80 26.18 14.15
C PRO A 25 -7.84 24.65 14.23
N ASP A 26 -8.08 24.03 13.07
CA ASP A 26 -8.22 22.61 12.83
C ASP A 26 -7.11 22.03 11.91
N ALA A 27 -5.99 22.74 11.70
CA ALA A 27 -4.84 22.15 11.02
C ALA A 27 -4.37 20.95 11.86
N PRO A 28 -4.30 19.74 11.28
CA PRO A 28 -3.82 18.59 12.02
C PRO A 28 -2.43 18.92 12.58
N VAL A 29 -2.24 18.70 13.87
CA VAL A 29 -0.92 18.75 14.49
C VAL A 29 -0.03 17.80 13.69
N PRO A 30 1.14 18.22 13.19
CA PRO A 30 2.01 17.32 12.45
C PRO A 30 2.27 16.11 13.35
N PRO A 31 1.98 14.89 12.85
CA PRO A 31 2.06 13.69 13.66
C PRO A 31 3.47 13.59 14.24
N SER A 32 3.59 13.27 15.53
CA SER A 32 4.91 13.01 16.09
C SER A 32 5.56 11.85 15.33
N PRO A 33 6.89 11.71 15.32
CA PRO A 33 7.54 10.52 14.73
C PRO A 33 6.98 9.19 15.26
N ARG A 34 6.44 9.18 16.48
CA ARG A 34 5.75 8.03 17.08
C ARG A 34 4.36 7.78 16.51
N ASP A 35 3.62 8.85 16.17
CA ASP A 35 2.31 8.77 15.54
C ASP A 35 2.46 8.33 14.07
N LEU A 36 3.47 8.84 13.36
CA LEU A 36 3.86 8.39 12.03
C LEU A 36 4.19 6.90 12.00
N GLN A 37 4.99 6.40 12.95
CA GLN A 37 5.29 4.97 13.07
C GLN A 37 4.05 4.08 13.26
N SER A 38 2.98 4.62 13.85
CA SER A 38 1.74 3.85 14.07
C SER A 38 0.83 3.78 12.85
N GLU A 39 0.94 4.74 11.93
CA GLU A 39 0.08 4.84 10.75
C GLU A 39 0.77 4.37 9.46
N MET A 40 2.11 4.42 9.41
CA MET A 40 2.88 4.07 8.21
C MET A 40 2.94 2.57 7.94
N THR A 41 2.96 2.22 6.66
CA THR A 41 3.11 0.85 6.21
C THR A 41 4.41 0.23 6.70
N CYS A 42 5.52 0.96 6.59
CA CYS A 42 6.83 0.52 7.03
C CYS A 42 7.77 1.69 7.29
N ILE A 43 8.68 1.48 8.25
CA ILE A 43 9.69 2.47 8.63
C ILE A 43 10.96 1.75 9.10
N GLY A 44 12.06 2.00 8.40
CA GLY A 44 13.37 1.46 8.73
C GLY A 44 14.00 2.07 9.97
N ALA A 45 15.12 1.48 10.39
CA ALA A 45 15.99 2.04 11.41
C ALA A 45 16.72 3.29 10.90
N GLY A 46 17.13 4.18 11.80
CA GLY A 46 17.93 5.36 11.45
C GLY A 46 17.17 6.46 10.69
N VAL A 47 15.85 6.32 10.52
CA VAL A 47 15.01 7.32 9.85
C VAL A 47 14.97 8.62 10.66
N ARG A 48 15.22 9.74 9.99
CA ARG A 48 15.19 11.10 10.55
C ARG A 48 14.23 11.95 9.73
N VAL A 49 13.20 12.49 10.37
CA VAL A 49 12.17 13.32 9.74
C VAL A 49 12.10 14.63 10.52
N ASP A 50 12.23 15.76 9.82
CA ASP A 50 12.06 17.07 10.44
C ASP A 50 10.61 17.26 10.93
N PRO A 51 10.37 17.90 12.09
CA PRO A 51 9.01 18.10 12.62
C PRO A 51 8.07 18.92 11.73
N SER A 52 8.58 19.66 10.75
CA SER A 52 7.78 20.46 9.82
C SER A 52 7.25 19.68 8.60
N VAL A 53 7.66 18.41 8.42
CA VAL A 53 7.21 17.57 7.32
C VAL A 53 5.71 17.30 7.42
N VAL A 54 5.01 17.47 6.29
CA VAL A 54 3.59 17.16 6.15
C VAL A 54 3.43 15.88 5.36
N ILE A 55 2.70 14.91 5.90
CA ILE A 55 2.42 13.63 5.26
C ILE A 55 0.90 13.44 5.21
N ASP A 56 0.37 13.42 4.00
CA ASP A 56 -1.00 13.03 3.73
C ASP A 56 -1.04 11.53 3.40
N TYR A 57 -1.99 10.81 4.01
CA TYR A 57 -2.19 9.36 3.83
C TYR A 57 -0.95 8.51 4.20
N ALA A 58 -0.42 8.72 5.40
CA ALA A 58 0.78 8.03 5.92
C ALA A 58 0.74 6.49 5.75
N GLN A 59 -0.44 5.89 5.75
CA GLN A 59 -0.66 4.47 5.47
C GLN A 59 -0.32 4.00 4.05
N GLY A 60 0.05 4.90 3.14
CA GLY A 60 0.62 4.59 1.82
C GLY A 60 2.12 4.87 1.73
N LEU A 61 2.76 5.32 2.82
CA LEU A 61 4.17 5.68 2.88
C LEU A 61 5.00 4.55 3.47
N CYS A 62 6.10 4.24 2.78
CA CYS A 62 7.11 3.29 3.21
C CYS A 62 8.50 3.92 3.16
N LEU A 63 9.23 3.81 4.27
CA LEU A 63 10.61 4.32 4.40
C LEU A 63 11.57 3.16 4.72
N GLY A 64 12.63 3.05 3.93
CA GLY A 64 13.77 2.17 4.19
C GLY A 64 14.63 2.65 5.36
N ASN A 65 15.81 2.04 5.50
CA ASN A 65 16.75 2.40 6.57
C ASN A 65 17.49 3.70 6.24
N ASP A 66 17.89 4.45 7.26
CA ASP A 66 18.75 5.64 7.15
C ASP A 66 18.21 6.74 6.21
N VAL A 67 16.88 6.82 6.06
CA VAL A 67 16.23 7.89 5.29
C VAL A 67 16.25 9.20 6.08
N THR A 68 16.65 10.29 5.43
CA THR A 68 16.61 11.64 6.02
C THR A 68 15.68 12.55 5.21
N ILE A 69 14.69 13.13 5.88
CA ILE A 69 13.72 14.07 5.29
C ILE A 69 13.87 15.43 5.96
N GLY A 70 14.25 16.44 5.15
CA GLY A 70 14.48 17.82 5.56
C GLY A 70 13.21 18.60 5.86
N ALA A 71 13.38 19.87 6.22
CA ALA A 71 12.29 20.73 6.66
C ALA A 71 11.29 21.05 5.55
N ASP A 72 10.03 21.27 5.90
CA ASP A 72 8.95 21.73 5.02
C ASP A 72 8.70 20.83 3.79
N VAL A 73 9.08 19.56 3.86
CA VAL A 73 8.77 18.57 2.82
C VAL A 73 7.29 18.18 2.90
N ASN A 74 6.63 18.09 1.74
CA ASN A 74 5.25 17.64 1.63
C ASN A 74 5.17 16.29 0.89
N ILE A 75 4.51 15.30 1.50
CA ILE A 75 4.35 13.95 0.93
C ILE A 75 2.87 13.61 0.86
N ASP A 76 2.32 13.51 -0.34
CA ASP A 76 1.03 12.85 -0.59
C ASP A 76 1.29 11.39 -0.95
N ALA A 77 0.97 10.47 -0.03
CA ALA A 77 1.14 9.03 -0.19
C ALA A 77 -0.16 8.29 -0.54
N GLN A 78 -1.18 8.98 -1.03
CA GLN A 78 -2.47 8.39 -1.34
C GLN A 78 -2.44 7.39 -2.51
N GLY A 79 -1.61 7.64 -3.53
CA GLY A 79 -1.28 6.70 -4.59
C GLY A 79 -0.11 5.76 -4.25
N GLY A 80 0.48 5.92 -3.07
CA GLY A 80 1.63 5.19 -2.57
C GLY A 80 2.95 5.91 -2.81
N VAL A 81 3.78 6.00 -1.77
CA VAL A 81 5.14 6.53 -1.85
C VAL A 81 6.09 5.57 -1.16
N MET A 82 7.16 5.21 -1.86
CA MET A 82 8.15 4.28 -1.38
C MET A 82 9.55 4.88 -1.52
N ILE A 83 10.22 5.02 -0.39
CA ILE A 83 11.55 5.61 -0.30
C ILE A 83 12.48 4.53 0.25
N ALA A 84 13.39 4.03 -0.59
CA ALA A 84 14.34 3.00 -0.22
C ALA A 84 15.44 3.53 0.72
N SER A 85 16.35 2.65 1.13
CA SER A 85 17.36 2.96 2.15
C SER A 85 18.37 4.02 1.71
N GLY A 86 18.87 4.80 2.67
CA GLY A 86 19.92 5.79 2.49
C GLY A 86 19.52 7.01 1.64
N VAL A 87 18.23 7.23 1.41
CA VAL A 87 17.72 8.38 0.65
C VAL A 87 17.78 9.65 1.52
N THR A 88 18.20 10.75 0.90
CA THR A 88 18.12 12.09 1.50
C THR A 88 17.18 12.97 0.68
N ILE A 89 16.17 13.54 1.32
CA ILE A 89 15.26 14.52 0.74
C ILE A 89 15.52 15.86 1.41
N ALA A 90 16.00 16.83 0.64
CA ALA A 90 16.29 18.16 1.13
C ALA A 90 15.03 19.04 1.25
N ASP A 91 15.19 20.16 1.98
CA ASP A 91 14.10 21.02 2.42
C ASP A 91 13.16 21.49 1.30
N GLY A 92 11.86 21.57 1.60
CA GLY A 92 10.82 22.12 0.73
C GLY A 92 10.42 21.25 -0.46
N ALA A 93 10.95 20.03 -0.57
CA ALA A 93 10.57 19.12 -1.65
C ALA A 93 9.09 18.69 -1.56
N THR A 94 8.47 18.42 -2.71
CA THR A 94 7.12 17.85 -2.81
C THR A 94 7.19 16.48 -3.46
N ILE A 95 6.57 15.49 -2.83
CA ILE A 95 6.39 14.15 -3.40
C ILE A 95 4.89 13.90 -3.49
N ALA A 96 4.36 13.84 -4.71
CA ALA A 96 2.94 13.63 -4.93
C ALA A 96 2.68 12.29 -5.63
N SER A 97 2.00 11.38 -4.95
CA SER A 97 1.49 10.14 -5.57
C SER A 97 0.05 10.27 -6.10
N SER A 98 -0.59 11.41 -5.83
CA SER A 98 -1.86 11.77 -6.45
C SER A 98 -1.97 13.27 -6.71
N LEU A 99 -2.54 13.66 -7.84
CA LEU A 99 -2.77 15.06 -8.21
C LEU A 99 -3.99 15.15 -9.13
N PRO A 100 -4.62 16.32 -9.32
CA PRO A 100 -5.68 16.48 -10.31
C PRO A 100 -5.22 16.01 -11.70
N LEU A 101 -6.01 15.14 -12.34
CA LEU A 101 -5.75 14.57 -13.65
C LEU A 101 -5.51 15.65 -14.73
N PRO A 102 -6.29 16.75 -14.78
CA PRO A 102 -6.03 17.84 -15.73
C PRO A 102 -4.64 18.45 -15.60
N VAL A 103 -4.10 18.51 -14.37
CA VAL A 103 -2.75 19.03 -14.10
C VAL A 103 -1.69 18.06 -14.58
N CYS A 104 -1.81 16.78 -14.24
CA CYS A 104 -0.85 15.76 -14.65
C CYS A 104 -0.80 15.56 -16.16
N ALA A 105 -1.96 15.49 -16.82
CA ALA A 105 -2.06 15.25 -18.25
C ALA A 105 -1.89 16.54 -19.08
N ARG A 106 -1.77 17.70 -18.43
CA ARG A 106 -1.68 19.03 -19.07
C ARG A 106 -2.86 19.31 -20.00
N ASP A 107 -4.04 18.81 -19.62
CA ASP A 107 -5.27 18.95 -20.39
C ASP A 107 -6.41 19.43 -19.47
N PRO A 108 -6.79 20.72 -19.54
CA PRO A 108 -7.84 21.27 -18.70
C PRO A 108 -9.25 20.74 -19.04
N HIS A 109 -9.41 19.99 -20.13
CA HIS A 109 -10.70 19.42 -20.55
C HIS A 109 -10.97 18.03 -19.97
N LEU A 110 -9.98 17.43 -19.29
CA LEU A 110 -10.19 16.16 -18.59
C LEU A 110 -11.12 16.36 -17.39
N PRO A 111 -11.84 15.30 -16.97
CA PRO A 111 -12.71 15.38 -15.80
C PRO A 111 -11.88 15.74 -14.56
N GLU A 112 -12.53 16.34 -13.55
CA GLU A 112 -11.97 16.63 -12.22
C GLU A 112 -11.75 15.34 -11.40
N GLU A 113 -11.09 14.37 -12.00
CA GLU A 113 -10.54 13.19 -11.34
C GLU A 113 -9.12 13.47 -10.86
N ARG A 114 -8.58 12.60 -10.02
CA ARG A 114 -7.16 12.59 -9.69
C ARG A 114 -6.42 11.56 -10.56
N ALA A 115 -5.24 11.91 -11.03
CA ALA A 115 -4.22 10.98 -11.48
C ALA A 115 -3.56 10.35 -10.24
N TRP A 116 -3.31 9.05 -10.33
CA TRP A 116 -2.72 8.24 -9.27
C TRP A 116 -1.52 7.52 -9.85
N GLY A 117 -0.43 7.52 -9.12
CA GLY A 117 0.73 6.75 -9.50
C GLY A 117 1.69 6.62 -8.34
N GLU A 118 2.09 5.39 -8.08
CA GLU A 118 3.12 5.07 -7.10
C GLU A 118 4.39 5.87 -7.42
N VAL A 119 4.95 6.52 -6.39
CA VAL A 119 6.28 7.11 -6.48
C VAL A 119 7.27 6.16 -5.83
N PHE A 120 8.31 5.76 -6.57
CA PHE A 120 9.43 4.99 -6.04
C PHE A 120 10.71 5.81 -6.09
N ILE A 121 11.40 5.91 -4.95
CA ILE A 121 12.71 6.53 -4.83
C ILE A 121 13.70 5.44 -4.39
N GLY A 122 14.59 5.04 -5.31
CA GLY A 122 15.57 3.98 -5.08
C GLY A 122 16.67 4.34 -4.09
N GLU A 123 17.50 3.37 -3.75
CA GLU A 123 18.51 3.50 -2.70
C GLU A 123 19.50 4.64 -2.98
N HIS A 124 19.96 5.31 -1.92
CA HIS A 124 20.99 6.36 -1.99
C HIS A 124 20.69 7.53 -2.93
N VAL A 125 19.41 7.77 -3.23
CA VAL A 125 18.98 8.95 -4.00
C VAL A 125 19.11 10.22 -3.16
N HIS A 126 19.56 11.29 -3.80
CA HIS A 126 19.59 12.63 -3.22
C HIS A 126 18.58 13.52 -3.93
N VAL A 127 17.51 13.90 -3.23
CA VAL A 127 16.50 14.83 -3.74
C VAL A 127 16.86 16.25 -3.31
N GLY A 128 17.17 17.12 -4.26
CA GLY A 128 17.52 18.52 -4.00
C GLY A 128 16.36 19.35 -3.46
N ALA A 129 16.71 20.45 -2.78
CA ALA A 129 15.73 21.31 -2.12
C ALA A 129 14.68 21.84 -3.11
N ASN A 130 13.41 21.89 -2.69
CA ASN A 130 12.28 22.34 -3.49
C ASN A 130 12.04 21.56 -4.80
N ALA A 131 12.59 20.35 -4.96
CA ALA A 131 12.23 19.48 -6.08
C ALA A 131 10.78 19.00 -5.96
N CYS A 132 10.11 18.77 -7.10
CA CYS A 132 8.74 18.26 -7.16
C CYS A 132 8.71 16.96 -7.95
N ILE A 133 8.26 15.87 -7.31
CA ILE A 133 8.15 14.54 -7.92
C ILE A 133 6.66 14.24 -8.15
N LEU A 134 6.30 13.95 -9.41
CA LEU A 134 4.92 13.73 -9.83
C LEU A 134 4.46 12.27 -9.68
N PRO A 135 3.13 12.01 -9.73
CA PRO A 135 2.59 10.67 -9.60
C PRO A 135 3.13 9.70 -10.65
N GLY A 136 3.49 8.49 -10.21
CA GLY A 136 3.89 7.39 -11.10
C GLY A 136 5.37 7.35 -11.43
N VAL A 137 6.18 8.26 -10.86
CA VAL A 137 7.61 8.37 -11.14
C VAL A 137 8.43 7.35 -10.35
N THR A 138 9.33 6.67 -11.07
CA THR A 138 10.38 5.80 -10.53
C THR A 138 11.74 6.50 -10.67
N ILE A 139 12.41 6.75 -9.55
CA ILE A 139 13.78 7.25 -9.50
C ILE A 139 14.71 6.09 -9.14
N GLY A 140 15.61 5.73 -10.06
CA GLY A 140 16.57 4.66 -9.87
C GLY A 140 17.62 4.98 -8.79
N ALA A 141 18.21 3.93 -8.22
CA ALA A 141 19.21 4.05 -7.17
C ALA A 141 20.41 4.93 -7.57
N ASN A 142 21.03 5.58 -6.58
CA ASN A 142 22.18 6.49 -6.73
C ASN A 142 21.92 7.72 -7.63
N ALA A 143 20.67 8.01 -8.00
CA ALA A 143 20.34 9.22 -8.75
C ALA A 143 20.44 10.48 -7.86
N THR A 144 20.70 11.62 -8.47
CA THR A 144 20.66 12.93 -7.82
C THR A 144 19.67 13.82 -8.57
N ILE A 145 18.68 14.36 -7.85
CA ILE A 145 17.70 15.30 -8.40
C ILE A 145 18.14 16.72 -8.04
N ALA A 146 18.25 17.60 -9.03
CA ALA A 146 18.62 18.98 -8.81
C ALA A 146 17.58 19.73 -7.94
N PRO A 147 18.01 20.73 -7.15
CA PRO A 147 17.08 21.64 -6.49
C PRO A 147 16.14 22.30 -7.51
N HIS A 148 14.88 22.51 -7.13
CA HIS A 148 13.82 23.05 -7.99
C HIS A 148 13.51 22.24 -9.27
N ALA A 149 13.97 20.99 -9.40
CA ALA A 149 13.63 20.14 -10.53
C ALA A 149 12.17 19.67 -10.45
N LEU A 150 11.48 19.65 -11.60
CA LEU A 150 10.22 18.94 -11.78
C LEU A 150 10.53 17.57 -12.38
N VAL A 151 10.22 16.51 -11.64
CA VAL A 151 10.39 15.12 -12.10
C VAL A 151 9.02 14.59 -12.51
N ASP A 152 8.78 14.58 -13.83
CA ASP A 152 7.52 14.16 -14.47
C ASP A 152 7.64 12.84 -15.25
N ALA A 153 8.81 12.20 -15.19
CA ALA A 153 9.09 10.92 -15.82
C ALA A 153 10.16 10.14 -15.02
N ASP A 154 10.24 8.84 -15.27
CA ASP A 154 11.22 7.96 -14.63
C ASP A 154 12.66 8.45 -14.84
N VAL A 155 13.46 8.35 -13.77
CA VAL A 155 14.87 8.75 -13.76
C VAL A 155 15.72 7.48 -13.65
N PRO A 156 16.60 7.18 -14.63
CA PRO A 156 17.47 6.02 -14.54
C PRO A 156 18.45 6.08 -13.36
N ALA A 157 18.89 4.91 -12.87
CA ALA A 157 19.86 4.80 -11.80
C ALA A 157 21.19 5.55 -12.12
N GLY A 158 21.80 6.17 -11.12
CA GLY A 158 23.05 6.93 -11.25
C GLY A 158 22.94 8.25 -12.04
N THR A 159 21.72 8.67 -12.39
CA THR A 159 21.50 9.89 -13.20
C THR A 159 21.52 11.14 -12.34
N HIS A 160 22.15 12.21 -12.84
CA HIS A 160 22.00 13.57 -12.31
C HIS A 160 20.90 14.30 -13.09
N PHE A 161 19.67 14.31 -12.57
CA PHE A 161 18.49 14.87 -13.24
C PHE A 161 18.32 16.37 -12.94
N GLY A 162 17.99 17.18 -13.94
CA GLY A 162 17.69 18.61 -13.79
C GLY A 162 18.91 19.54 -13.68
N PHE A 163 20.14 19.04 -13.82
CA PHE A 163 21.35 19.86 -13.82
C PHE A 163 21.68 20.37 -15.23
N SER A 164 21.96 21.68 -15.37
CA SER A 164 22.20 22.30 -16.68
C SER A 164 23.60 22.02 -17.26
N LYS A 165 24.59 21.65 -16.43
CA LYS A 165 25.94 21.16 -16.82
C LYS A 165 26.57 20.32 -15.71
N ALA A 166 27.41 19.35 -16.06
CA ALA A 166 28.40 18.82 -15.13
C ALA A 166 29.33 19.96 -14.73
N LYS A 167 29.37 20.30 -13.43
CA LYS A 167 30.44 21.17 -12.92
C LYS A 167 31.74 20.37 -12.91
N GLU A 168 32.86 21.03 -13.19
CA GLU A 168 34.21 20.53 -12.86
C GLU A 168 34.18 19.88 -11.47
N PRO A 169 34.91 18.77 -11.25
CA PRO A 169 34.73 17.98 -10.05
C PRO A 169 34.99 18.87 -8.82
N LEU A 170 33.96 18.97 -7.96
CA LEU A 170 33.96 19.76 -6.72
C LEU A 170 35.08 19.38 -5.74
N THR A 171 35.93 18.42 -6.08
CA THR A 171 37.18 18.03 -5.40
C THR A 171 38.03 19.21 -4.93
N ALA A 172 38.03 20.34 -5.64
CA ALA A 172 38.75 21.55 -5.20
C ALA A 172 38.09 22.27 -4.01
N MET A 173 36.76 22.18 -3.86
CA MET A 173 36.02 22.74 -2.72
C MET A 173 35.92 21.75 -1.54
N ILE A 174 35.91 20.44 -1.81
CA ILE A 174 35.82 19.39 -0.77
C ILE A 174 37.04 19.41 0.17
N ARG A 175 38.23 19.77 -0.32
CA ARG A 175 39.45 19.89 0.51
C ARG A 175 39.40 21.02 1.56
N LEU A 176 38.53 22.01 1.40
CA LEU A 176 38.35 23.08 2.40
C LEU A 176 37.37 22.69 3.51
N ALA A 177 36.61 21.60 3.34
CA ALA A 177 35.67 21.09 4.34
C ALA A 177 36.20 19.85 5.10
N SER A 178 37.28 19.21 4.62
CA SER A 178 37.84 17.98 5.20
C SER A 178 38.64 18.17 6.50
N ASP A 179 38.76 19.38 7.04
CA ASP A 179 39.32 19.60 8.40
C ASP A 179 38.29 19.34 9.51
N GLY A 180 37.06 18.95 9.15
CA GLY A 180 36.11 18.31 10.04
C GLY A 180 35.42 17.19 9.30
N GLU A 181 35.92 15.95 9.45
CA GLU A 181 35.20 14.76 9.01
C GLU A 181 33.79 14.79 9.64
N ALA A 182 32.78 15.17 8.86
CA ALA A 182 31.41 14.80 9.14
C ALA A 182 31.30 13.30 8.82
N SER A 183 31.82 12.46 9.72
CA SER A 183 31.50 11.05 9.72
C SER A 183 29.98 10.94 9.82
N LEU A 184 29.34 10.28 8.85
CA LEU A 184 28.02 9.69 9.10
C LEU A 184 28.13 8.94 10.44
N PRO A 185 27.21 9.17 11.40
CA PRO A 185 27.29 8.50 12.67
C PRO A 185 27.40 6.99 12.40
N PRO A 186 28.33 6.28 13.07
CA PRO A 186 28.49 4.85 12.83
C PRO A 186 27.14 4.18 13.03
N THR A 187 26.69 3.44 12.02
CA THR A 187 25.57 2.52 12.14
C THR A 187 25.91 1.59 13.29
N ASP A 188 25.11 1.60 14.36
CA ASP A 188 25.28 0.71 15.50
C ASP A 188 25.37 -0.75 14.99
N PRO A 189 26.55 -1.39 15.07
CA PRO A 189 26.72 -2.75 14.56
C PRO A 189 26.25 -3.82 15.55
N THR A 190 25.66 -3.42 16.69
CA THR A 190 25.40 -4.32 17.82
C THR A 190 23.92 -4.61 18.10
N GLY A 191 22.99 -4.00 17.35
CA GLY A 191 21.56 -4.35 17.36
C GLY A 191 21.12 -5.00 16.05
N ALA A 192 20.28 -6.04 16.11
CA ALA A 192 19.62 -6.58 14.92
C ALA A 192 18.66 -5.51 14.35
N ARG A 193 19.15 -4.68 13.43
CA ARG A 193 18.31 -3.68 12.76
C ARG A 193 17.34 -4.37 11.79
N PRO A 194 16.14 -3.80 11.56
CA PRO A 194 15.31 -4.21 10.45
C PRO A 194 16.11 -4.15 9.14
N ALA A 195 16.05 -5.23 8.38
CA ALA A 195 16.72 -5.36 7.09
C ALA A 195 15.66 -5.32 5.99
N THR A 196 16.01 -4.78 4.83
CA THR A 196 15.11 -4.83 3.68
C THR A 196 14.92 -6.27 3.21
N GLY A 197 13.90 -6.55 2.40
CA GLY A 197 13.73 -7.89 1.82
C GLY A 197 14.87 -8.30 0.88
N ARG A 198 15.73 -7.37 0.42
CA ARG A 198 16.98 -7.72 -0.27
C ARG A 198 18.11 -8.13 0.66
N GLU A 199 18.15 -7.56 1.86
CA GLU A 199 19.20 -7.80 2.85
C GLU A 199 19.01 -9.11 3.63
N GLN A 200 17.80 -9.65 3.65
CA GLN A 200 17.47 -10.90 4.33
C GLN A 200 16.38 -11.68 3.59
N THR A 201 16.27 -12.98 3.86
CA THR A 201 15.09 -13.75 3.46
C THR A 201 14.07 -13.70 4.59
N PRO A 202 13.05 -12.82 4.54
CA PRO A 202 12.11 -12.69 5.65
C PRO A 202 11.26 -13.94 5.79
N ASP A 203 10.97 -14.31 7.04
CA ASP A 203 9.92 -15.29 7.31
C ASP A 203 8.56 -14.58 7.17
N ILE A 204 7.89 -14.84 6.04
CA ILE A 204 6.66 -14.16 5.65
C ILE A 204 5.56 -15.14 5.24
N CYS A 205 4.34 -14.80 5.65
CA CYS A 205 3.11 -15.49 5.25
C CYS A 205 2.15 -14.51 4.57
N PHE A 206 1.64 -14.89 3.40
CA PHE A 206 0.62 -14.13 2.68
C PHE A 206 -0.75 -14.80 2.84
N VAL A 207 -1.76 -14.04 3.27
CA VAL A 207 -3.13 -14.52 3.39
C VAL A 207 -3.94 -14.00 2.21
N ALA A 208 -4.31 -14.90 1.29
CA ALA A 208 -5.18 -14.62 0.15
C ALA A 208 -6.65 -14.87 0.52
N SER A 209 -7.55 -13.94 0.16
CA SER A 209 -8.98 -14.05 0.42
C SER A 209 -9.80 -13.23 -0.57
N THR A 210 -11.13 -13.35 -0.55
CA THR A 210 -12.05 -12.53 -1.36
C THR A 210 -12.23 -11.09 -0.84
N GLY A 211 -11.69 -10.79 0.34
CA GLY A 211 -12.14 -9.65 1.14
C GLY A 211 -13.52 -9.93 1.78
N ARG A 212 -13.80 -9.28 2.91
CA ARG A 212 -14.99 -9.57 3.76
C ARG A 212 -15.05 -11.00 4.33
N SER A 213 -13.94 -11.73 4.23
CA SER A 213 -13.74 -13.08 4.77
C SER A 213 -13.02 -13.10 6.13
N GLY A 214 -13.07 -11.98 6.88
CA GLY A 214 -12.42 -11.88 8.19
C GLY A 214 -10.90 -11.63 8.15
N SER A 215 -10.38 -11.09 7.05
CA SER A 215 -8.97 -10.69 6.89
C SER A 215 -8.48 -9.69 7.95
N THR A 216 -9.34 -8.76 8.38
CA THR A 216 -9.04 -7.88 9.52
C THR A 216 -9.00 -8.65 10.85
N THR A 217 -9.89 -9.63 11.02
CA THR A 217 -10.00 -10.44 12.24
C THR A 217 -8.77 -11.32 12.43
N ILE A 218 -8.30 -12.01 11.37
CA ILE A 218 -7.09 -12.84 11.43
C ILE A 218 -5.84 -12.00 11.75
N ALA A 219 -5.68 -10.84 11.10
CA ALA A 219 -4.56 -9.94 11.37
C ALA A 219 -4.61 -9.40 12.80
N SER A 220 -5.78 -8.95 13.27
CA SER A 220 -5.95 -8.45 14.64
C SER A 220 -5.71 -9.54 15.69
N LEU A 221 -6.08 -10.79 15.42
CA LEU A 221 -5.87 -11.91 16.34
C LEU A 221 -4.38 -12.24 16.43
N LEU A 222 -3.71 -12.41 15.28
CA LEU A 222 -2.30 -12.80 15.23
C LEU A 222 -1.35 -11.68 15.68
N SER A 223 -1.71 -10.40 15.53
CA SER A 223 -0.92 -9.28 16.08
C SER A 223 -0.82 -9.27 17.60
N ARG A 224 -1.60 -10.08 18.31
CA ARG A 224 -1.47 -10.28 19.76
C ARG A 224 -0.37 -11.28 20.13
N HIS A 225 0.14 -12.03 19.15
CA HIS A 225 1.22 -12.98 19.35
C HIS A 225 2.57 -12.25 19.39
N PRO A 226 3.43 -12.46 20.42
CA PRO A 226 4.67 -11.69 20.59
C PRO A 226 5.69 -11.90 19.46
N GLY A 227 5.68 -13.07 18.82
CA GLY A 227 6.56 -13.42 17.69
C GLY A 227 5.99 -13.17 16.30
N ILE A 228 4.79 -12.58 16.15
CA ILE A 228 4.17 -12.34 14.84
C ILE A 228 3.88 -10.84 14.66
N VAL A 229 4.21 -10.31 13.49
CA VAL A 229 3.77 -8.99 13.03
C VAL A 229 2.73 -9.21 11.94
N ALA A 230 1.45 -9.05 12.27
CA ALA A 230 0.36 -9.22 11.31
C ALA A 230 -0.21 -7.86 10.87
N LYS A 231 -0.32 -7.66 9.55
CA LYS A 231 -0.86 -6.44 8.94
C LYS A 231 -2.00 -6.77 7.99
N HIS A 232 -2.99 -5.90 7.96
CA HIS A 232 -4.13 -6.01 7.05
C HIS A 232 -4.03 -4.91 5.98
N GLU A 233 -4.02 -5.31 4.72
CA GLU A 233 -3.94 -4.43 3.54
C GLU A 233 -2.83 -3.35 3.67
N PRO A 234 -1.59 -3.72 4.06
CA PRO A 234 -0.55 -2.74 4.37
C PRO A 234 -0.13 -1.90 3.16
N ARG A 235 -0.40 -2.34 1.93
CA ARG A 235 0.11 -1.72 0.70
C ARG A 235 -1.01 -1.46 -0.31
N HIS A 236 -1.53 -0.24 -0.29
CA HIS A 236 -2.59 0.18 -1.20
C HIS A 236 -2.20 0.15 -2.69
N GLN A 237 -0.90 0.19 -2.98
CA GLN A 237 -0.34 0.03 -4.32
C GLN A 237 -0.76 -1.30 -4.95
N ILE A 238 -0.92 -2.35 -4.14
CA ILE A 238 -1.29 -3.69 -4.58
C ILE A 238 -2.74 -3.73 -5.11
N ILE A 239 -3.61 -2.81 -4.68
CA ILE A 239 -5.00 -2.70 -5.12
C ILE A 239 -5.10 -2.51 -6.62
N LYS A 240 -4.37 -1.52 -7.16
CA LYS A 240 -4.34 -1.28 -8.60
C LYS A 240 -3.53 -2.36 -9.30
N LEU A 241 -2.36 -2.70 -8.78
CA LEU A 241 -1.44 -3.66 -9.40
C LEU A 241 -2.10 -5.03 -9.66
N SER A 242 -2.74 -5.61 -8.64
CA SER A 242 -3.47 -6.87 -8.75
C SER A 242 -4.62 -6.79 -9.77
N THR A 243 -5.34 -5.66 -9.79
CA THR A 243 -6.49 -5.48 -10.68
C THR A 243 -6.07 -5.30 -12.13
N ASP A 244 -5.05 -4.47 -12.38
CA ASP A 244 -4.45 -4.30 -13.70
C ASP A 244 -3.92 -5.64 -14.24
N TYR A 245 -3.29 -6.45 -13.38
CA TYR A 245 -2.83 -7.78 -13.74
C TYR A 245 -3.99 -8.71 -14.11
N ALA A 246 -5.04 -8.74 -13.29
CA ALA A 246 -6.25 -9.52 -13.56
C ALA A 246 -6.94 -9.09 -14.86
N HIS A 247 -6.85 -7.81 -15.24
CA HIS A 247 -7.43 -7.25 -16.46
C HIS A 247 -6.50 -7.32 -17.67
N GLY A 248 -5.32 -7.95 -17.54
CA GLY A 248 -4.35 -8.05 -18.64
C GLY A 248 -3.68 -6.73 -19.04
N LEU A 249 -3.80 -5.68 -18.21
CA LEU A 249 -3.19 -4.36 -18.45
C LEU A 249 -1.71 -4.31 -18.07
N LYS A 250 -1.26 -5.28 -17.26
CA LYS A 250 0.15 -5.47 -16.90
C LYS A 250 0.55 -6.91 -17.14
N THR A 251 1.76 -7.09 -17.65
CA THR A 251 2.40 -8.39 -17.80
C THR A 251 2.85 -8.92 -16.43
N ARG A 252 3.08 -10.24 -16.36
CA ARG A 252 3.62 -10.89 -15.16
C ARG A 252 4.95 -10.28 -14.72
N ASP A 253 5.83 -9.95 -15.66
CA ASP A 253 7.17 -9.42 -15.37
C ASP A 253 7.11 -8.00 -14.81
N GLU A 254 6.22 -7.15 -15.34
CA GLU A 254 5.97 -5.82 -14.78
C GLU A 254 5.40 -5.90 -13.36
N VAL A 255 4.49 -6.84 -13.10
CA VAL A 255 3.92 -7.06 -11.78
C VAL A 255 4.98 -7.55 -10.81
N LYS A 256 5.80 -8.53 -11.23
CA LYS A 256 6.92 -9.04 -10.43
C LYS A 256 7.90 -7.93 -10.08
N ALA A 257 8.31 -7.11 -11.04
CA ALA A 257 9.22 -5.99 -10.79
C ALA A 257 8.64 -4.96 -9.81
N SER A 258 7.34 -4.65 -9.90
CA SER A 258 6.67 -3.81 -8.90
C SER A 258 6.62 -4.45 -7.51
N LEU A 259 6.32 -5.75 -7.41
CA LEU A 259 6.31 -6.47 -6.14
C LEU A 259 7.70 -6.57 -5.51
N GLU A 260 8.76 -6.79 -6.31
CA GLU A 260 10.14 -6.79 -5.81
C GLU A 260 10.52 -5.42 -5.25
N ARG A 261 10.17 -4.33 -5.94
CA ARG A 261 10.37 -2.98 -5.39
C ARG A 261 9.60 -2.78 -4.08
N LEU A 262 8.32 -3.15 -4.08
CA LEU A 262 7.42 -2.97 -2.92
C LEU A 262 7.84 -3.78 -1.69
N LEU A 263 8.21 -5.03 -1.91
CA LEU A 263 8.40 -6.01 -0.85
C LEU A 263 9.89 -6.23 -0.52
N LEU A 264 10.82 -6.03 -1.47
CA LEU A 264 12.24 -6.23 -1.22
C LEU A 264 12.99 -4.92 -0.98
N ASP A 265 12.71 -3.88 -1.76
CA ASP A 265 13.49 -2.62 -1.72
C ASP A 265 12.93 -1.63 -0.70
N GLY A 266 11.61 -1.45 -0.68
CA GLY A 266 10.99 -0.44 0.18
C GLY A 266 10.25 -0.99 1.37
N SER A 267 10.42 -2.27 1.71
CA SER A 267 9.91 -2.85 2.96
C SER A 267 11.06 -3.30 3.85
N VAL A 268 10.93 -3.09 5.16
CA VAL A 268 11.83 -3.63 6.18
C VAL A 268 11.14 -4.73 6.97
N TYR A 269 11.90 -5.77 7.31
CA TYR A 269 11.43 -6.91 8.09
C TYR A 269 12.24 -7.06 9.38
N HIS A 270 11.54 -7.45 10.44
CA HIS A 270 12.12 -7.82 11.72
C HIS A 270 12.50 -9.30 11.69
N GLY A 271 13.80 -9.61 11.61
CA GLY A 271 14.29 -10.98 11.43
C GLY A 271 14.05 -11.91 12.63
N ASP A 272 13.65 -11.38 13.78
CA ASP A 272 13.25 -12.10 14.98
C ASP A 272 11.74 -12.42 15.02
N ARG A 273 10.97 -12.00 14.01
CA ARG A 273 9.51 -12.16 13.97
C ARG A 273 9.02 -12.69 12.63
N ILE A 274 7.90 -13.42 12.68
CA ILE A 274 7.16 -13.86 11.50
C ILE A 274 6.28 -12.71 11.01
N HIS A 275 6.36 -12.40 9.73
CA HIS A 275 5.53 -11.37 9.10
C HIS A 275 4.31 -12.01 8.47
N LEU A 276 3.14 -11.45 8.72
CA LEU A 276 1.91 -11.90 8.07
C LEU A 276 1.18 -10.73 7.45
N GLU A 277 0.79 -10.89 6.19
CA GLU A 277 0.05 -9.88 5.46
C GLU A 277 -1.24 -10.46 4.91
N SER A 278 -2.35 -9.85 5.27
CA SER A 278 -3.67 -10.24 4.76
C SER A 278 -4.24 -9.16 3.85
N ASP A 279 -4.42 -9.50 2.58
CA ASP A 279 -4.93 -8.58 1.56
C ASP A 279 -5.81 -9.34 0.55
N LEU A 280 -6.97 -8.77 0.21
CA LEU A 280 -7.84 -9.35 -0.82
C LEU A 280 -7.20 -9.36 -2.21
N LYS A 281 -6.15 -8.57 -2.42
CA LYS A 281 -5.46 -8.38 -3.69
C LYS A 281 -4.36 -9.39 -3.93
N TYR A 282 -4.05 -10.23 -2.96
CA TYR A 282 -3.13 -11.36 -3.15
C TYR A 282 -3.72 -12.51 -3.97
N PHE A 283 -5.03 -12.51 -4.24
CA PHE A 283 -5.73 -13.64 -4.84
C PHE A 283 -5.15 -14.15 -6.17
N ASN A 284 -4.59 -13.25 -7.00
CA ASN A 284 -3.97 -13.56 -8.28
C ASN A 284 -2.44 -13.33 -8.28
N LEU A 285 -1.85 -13.08 -7.12
CA LEU A 285 -0.41 -12.78 -6.99
C LEU A 285 0.38 -13.93 -6.37
N VAL A 286 -0.29 -14.97 -5.86
CA VAL A 286 0.32 -16.12 -5.19
C VAL A 286 1.50 -16.71 -5.96
N PRO A 287 1.41 -17.00 -7.29
CA PRO A 287 2.53 -17.61 -8.01
C PRO A 287 3.75 -16.68 -8.12
N ILE A 288 3.52 -15.37 -8.22
CA ILE A 288 4.60 -14.37 -8.33
C ILE A 288 5.25 -14.18 -6.95
N LEU A 289 4.45 -14.08 -5.89
CA LEU A 289 4.93 -13.97 -4.51
C LEU A 289 5.73 -15.21 -4.10
N ALA A 290 5.31 -16.41 -4.52
CA ALA A 290 6.02 -17.66 -4.24
C ALA A 290 7.38 -17.76 -4.94
N GLU A 291 7.54 -17.07 -6.08
CA GLU A 291 8.82 -16.92 -6.78
C GLU A 291 9.72 -15.89 -6.10
N ILE A 292 9.17 -14.73 -5.73
CA ILE A 292 9.92 -13.66 -5.04
C ILE A 292 10.39 -14.14 -3.66
N PHE A 293 9.55 -14.89 -2.95
CA PHE A 293 9.84 -15.43 -1.62
C PHE A 293 9.76 -16.96 -1.63
N PRO A 294 10.89 -17.65 -1.91
CA PRO A 294 10.92 -19.11 -2.00
C PRO A 294 10.49 -19.85 -0.73
N ASN A 295 10.66 -19.21 0.43
CA ASN A 295 10.30 -19.77 1.74
C ASN A 295 8.98 -19.23 2.29
N ALA A 296 8.28 -18.35 1.55
CA ALA A 296 7.01 -17.81 2.01
C ALA A 296 5.94 -18.90 2.12
N ARG A 297 5.10 -18.73 3.13
CA ARG A 297 3.89 -19.53 3.35
C ARG A 297 2.65 -18.79 2.87
N PHE A 298 1.60 -19.54 2.58
CA PHE A 298 0.37 -19.02 2.02
C PHE A 298 -0.84 -19.59 2.75
N VAL A 299 -1.74 -18.72 3.18
CA VAL A 299 -3.02 -19.11 3.76
C VAL A 299 -4.13 -18.70 2.81
N TRP A 300 -4.95 -19.66 2.41
CA TRP A 300 -6.21 -19.37 1.71
C TRP A 300 -7.31 -19.27 2.76
N LEU A 301 -7.71 -18.03 3.06
CA LEU A 301 -8.78 -17.74 4.00
C LEU A 301 -10.11 -17.62 3.26
N VAL A 302 -10.98 -18.60 3.46
CA VAL A 302 -12.33 -18.64 2.87
C VAL A 302 -13.38 -18.31 3.92
N ARG A 303 -14.45 -17.66 3.48
CA ARG A 303 -15.70 -17.53 4.21
C ARG A 303 -16.85 -17.93 3.30
N SER A 304 -17.93 -18.45 3.88
CA SER A 304 -19.10 -18.89 3.15
C SER A 304 -19.57 -17.85 2.13
N GLY A 305 -19.85 -18.28 0.91
CA GLY A 305 -20.37 -17.43 -0.15
C GLY A 305 -21.66 -16.73 0.26
N TYR A 306 -22.51 -17.40 1.05
CA TYR A 306 -23.75 -16.81 1.58
C TYR A 306 -23.47 -15.53 2.38
N ASP A 307 -22.47 -15.59 3.24
CA ASP A 307 -22.05 -14.51 4.11
C ASP A 307 -21.32 -13.38 3.37
N VAL A 308 -20.40 -13.75 2.46
CA VAL A 308 -19.62 -12.77 1.69
C VAL A 308 -20.54 -12.01 0.74
N VAL A 309 -21.37 -12.70 -0.05
CA VAL A 309 -22.30 -12.08 -1.00
C VAL A 309 -23.32 -11.21 -0.27
N SER A 310 -23.85 -11.66 0.87
CA SER A 310 -24.71 -10.83 1.71
C SER A 310 -23.98 -9.55 2.14
N SER A 311 -22.75 -9.68 2.66
CA SER A 311 -21.97 -8.52 3.11
C SER A 311 -21.60 -7.56 2.00
N THR A 312 -21.25 -8.03 0.81
CA THR A 312 -20.80 -7.16 -0.29
C THR A 312 -21.98 -6.52 -1.01
N HIS A 313 -23.05 -7.28 -1.25
CA HIS A 313 -24.29 -6.76 -1.83
C HIS A 313 -24.97 -5.73 -0.92
N GLY A 314 -25.04 -5.98 0.40
CA GLY A 314 -25.57 -5.02 1.38
C GLY A 314 -24.74 -3.73 1.51
N ARG A 315 -23.53 -3.71 0.95
CA ARG A 315 -22.65 -2.53 0.84
C ARG A 315 -22.66 -1.93 -0.57
N SER A 316 -23.63 -2.30 -1.39
CA SER A 316 -23.80 -1.81 -2.76
C SER A 316 -22.57 -2.05 -3.64
N TRP A 317 -21.80 -3.12 -3.39
CA TRP A 317 -20.75 -3.52 -4.32
C TRP A 317 -21.39 -3.84 -5.69
N PHE A 318 -20.82 -3.26 -6.75
CA PHE A 318 -21.31 -3.37 -8.13
C PHE A 318 -22.71 -2.78 -8.39
N ALA A 319 -23.25 -1.95 -7.48
CA ALA A 319 -24.47 -1.18 -7.74
C ALA A 319 -24.17 0.10 -8.54
N ASP A 320 -25.12 0.52 -9.38
CA ASP A 320 -25.01 1.72 -10.22
C ASP A 320 -25.10 3.02 -9.41
N SER A 321 -25.72 2.97 -8.23
CA SER A 321 -25.71 4.05 -7.26
C SER A 321 -24.52 3.90 -6.32
N SER A 322 -23.53 4.79 -6.48
CA SER A 322 -22.45 4.93 -5.51
C SER A 322 -23.07 5.14 -4.13
N HIS A 323 -22.90 4.19 -3.22
CA HIS A 323 -23.02 4.50 -1.79
C HIS A 323 -22.09 5.70 -1.55
N PRO A 324 -22.52 6.77 -0.87
CA PRO A 324 -21.63 7.90 -0.62
C PRO A 324 -20.55 7.41 0.35
N VAL A 325 -19.43 6.94 -0.21
CA VAL A 325 -18.29 6.52 0.59
C VAL A 325 -17.42 7.76 0.78
N TRP A 326 -17.78 8.53 1.80
CA TRP A 326 -17.09 9.75 2.25
C TRP A 326 -15.67 9.53 2.78
N ARG A 327 -15.10 8.34 2.56
CA ARG A 327 -13.73 8.00 2.96
C ARG A 327 -12.96 7.69 1.70
N GLU A 328 -11.97 8.53 1.41
CA GLU A 328 -11.33 8.57 0.11
C GLU A 328 -10.83 7.20 -0.34
N ILE A 329 -10.18 6.41 0.51
CA ILE A 329 -9.63 5.14 0.05
C ILE A 329 -10.65 4.10 -0.47
N TYR A 330 -11.89 4.10 0.01
CA TYR A 330 -12.86 3.10 -0.42
C TYR A 330 -13.37 3.33 -1.85
N TRP A 331 -13.36 4.57 -2.34
CA TRP A 331 -13.62 4.84 -3.75
C TRP A 331 -12.54 4.15 -4.62
N PHE A 332 -11.28 4.15 -4.17
CA PHE A 332 -10.17 3.50 -4.88
C PHE A 332 -10.35 1.98 -4.97
N PHE A 333 -10.71 1.33 -3.86
CA PHE A 333 -11.08 -0.09 -3.86
C PHE A 333 -12.27 -0.39 -4.78
N ASN A 334 -13.25 0.51 -4.84
CA ASN A 334 -14.41 0.36 -5.71
C ASN A 334 -14.02 0.46 -7.20
N LYS A 335 -13.19 1.46 -7.54
CA LYS A 335 -12.68 1.69 -8.91
C LYS A 335 -11.84 0.50 -9.39
N HIS A 336 -11.03 -0.06 -8.49
CA HIS A 336 -10.16 -1.20 -8.75
C HIS A 336 -10.74 -2.52 -8.22
N ARG A 337 -12.06 -2.73 -8.35
CA ARG A 337 -12.63 -4.07 -8.16
C ARG A 337 -12.55 -4.83 -9.48
N VAL A 338 -12.18 -6.11 -9.41
CA VAL A 338 -12.08 -6.97 -10.60
C VAL A 338 -13.47 -7.15 -11.23
N GLN A 339 -13.53 -7.21 -12.58
CA GLN A 339 -14.77 -7.22 -13.37
C GLN A 339 -14.67 -8.36 -14.40
N GLY A 340 -15.78 -9.05 -14.64
CA GLY A 340 -15.79 -10.26 -15.47
C GLY A 340 -15.47 -10.01 -16.94
N ASP A 341 -15.96 -8.90 -17.49
CA ASP A 341 -15.65 -8.47 -18.84
C ASP A 341 -14.17 -8.11 -19.03
N LYS A 342 -13.59 -7.39 -18.07
CA LYS A 342 -12.20 -6.92 -18.15
C LYS A 342 -11.17 -8.01 -17.91
N THR A 343 -11.54 -9.08 -17.20
CA THR A 343 -10.68 -10.27 -17.03
C THR A 343 -10.72 -11.20 -18.25
N GLY A 344 -11.65 -10.99 -19.18
CA GLY A 344 -11.93 -11.93 -20.27
C GLY A 344 -12.72 -13.17 -19.82
N ALA A 345 -13.20 -13.20 -18.58
CA ALA A 345 -14.03 -14.31 -18.07
C ALA A 345 -15.41 -14.37 -18.73
N MET A 346 -15.91 -13.25 -19.26
CA MET A 346 -17.15 -13.18 -20.03
C MET A 346 -17.17 -12.00 -21.00
N PRO A 347 -18.04 -12.00 -22.02
CA PRO A 347 -18.30 -10.83 -22.86
C PRO A 347 -18.82 -9.62 -22.08
N ALA A 348 -18.52 -8.41 -22.56
CA ALA A 348 -19.00 -7.16 -21.95
C ALA A 348 -20.52 -7.04 -21.89
N ALA A 349 -21.23 -7.56 -22.90
CA ALA A 349 -22.69 -7.58 -22.93
C ALA A 349 -23.27 -8.43 -21.78
N ASP A 350 -22.65 -9.56 -21.49
CA ASP A 350 -23.10 -10.48 -20.43
C ASP A 350 -22.86 -9.85 -19.05
N TRP A 351 -21.69 -9.24 -18.83
CA TRP A 351 -21.39 -8.52 -17.60
C TRP A 351 -22.34 -7.33 -17.37
N ALA A 352 -22.65 -6.58 -18.44
CA ALA A 352 -23.58 -5.46 -18.39
C ALA A 352 -25.02 -5.92 -18.04
N ALA A 353 -25.43 -7.09 -18.51
CA ALA A 353 -26.74 -7.68 -18.22
C ALA A 353 -26.86 -8.23 -16.78
N MET A 354 -25.75 -8.49 -16.10
CA MET A 354 -25.77 -9.00 -14.72
C MET A 354 -26.26 -7.96 -13.73
N SER A 355 -27.13 -8.40 -12.80
CA SER A 355 -27.47 -7.61 -11.63
C SER A 355 -26.27 -7.43 -10.69
N ALA A 356 -26.31 -6.42 -9.82
CA ALA A 356 -25.29 -6.25 -8.79
C ALA A 356 -25.13 -7.50 -7.91
N PHE A 357 -26.23 -8.21 -7.61
CA PHE A 357 -26.19 -9.46 -6.85
C PHE A 357 -25.42 -10.56 -7.60
N GLN A 358 -25.72 -10.75 -8.89
CA GLN A 358 -25.01 -11.71 -9.74
C GLN A 358 -23.51 -11.37 -9.85
N ARG A 359 -23.15 -10.09 -9.98
CA ARG A 359 -21.74 -9.66 -10.02
C ARG A 359 -21.00 -9.95 -8.72
N ASN A 360 -21.66 -9.83 -7.56
CA ASN A 360 -21.10 -10.22 -6.27
C ASN A 360 -20.90 -11.74 -6.16
N CYS A 361 -21.85 -12.55 -6.64
CA CYS A 361 -21.73 -14.01 -6.69
C CYS A 361 -20.57 -14.44 -7.60
N TRP A 362 -20.48 -13.86 -8.79
CA TRP A 362 -19.37 -14.09 -9.70
C TRP A 362 -18.04 -13.70 -9.08
N TYR A 363 -17.95 -12.54 -8.44
CA TYR A 363 -16.72 -12.06 -7.80
C TYR A 363 -16.21 -13.05 -6.74
N TRP A 364 -17.07 -13.53 -5.85
CA TRP A 364 -16.69 -14.50 -4.81
C TRP A 364 -16.16 -15.80 -5.43
N THR A 365 -16.83 -16.28 -6.48
CA THR A 365 -16.45 -17.52 -7.18
C THR A 365 -15.13 -17.35 -7.92
N TYR A 366 -15.04 -16.34 -8.80
CA TYR A 366 -13.86 -16.06 -9.61
C TYR A 366 -12.59 -15.90 -8.76
N VAL A 367 -12.68 -15.14 -7.67
CA VAL A 367 -11.52 -14.89 -6.80
C VAL A 367 -11.08 -16.18 -6.09
N ASN A 368 -12.01 -16.95 -5.53
CA ASN A 368 -11.66 -18.20 -4.85
C ASN A 368 -11.18 -19.29 -5.82
N GLU A 369 -11.75 -19.42 -7.01
CA GLU A 369 -11.28 -20.38 -8.02
C GLU A 369 -9.88 -20.02 -8.55
N THR A 370 -9.58 -18.72 -8.64
CA THR A 370 -8.22 -18.25 -8.94
C THR A 370 -7.25 -18.67 -7.84
N ILE A 371 -7.61 -18.46 -6.57
CA ILE A 371 -6.78 -18.88 -5.43
C ILE A 371 -6.63 -20.41 -5.42
N GLU A 372 -7.73 -21.17 -5.57
CA GLU A 372 -7.75 -22.64 -5.61
C GLU A 372 -6.75 -23.18 -6.63
N ARG A 373 -6.80 -22.64 -7.86
CA ARG A 373 -5.88 -23.01 -8.94
C ARG A 373 -4.42 -22.71 -8.58
N ASP A 374 -4.14 -21.51 -8.10
CA ASP A 374 -2.77 -21.07 -7.82
C ASP A 374 -2.18 -21.78 -6.58
N PHE A 375 -3.02 -22.08 -5.58
CA PHE A 375 -2.67 -22.87 -4.40
C PHE A 375 -2.40 -24.34 -4.72
N ALA A 376 -3.08 -24.92 -5.71
CA ALA A 376 -2.85 -26.30 -6.12
C ALA A 376 -1.39 -26.52 -6.59
N ALA A 377 -0.75 -25.48 -7.14
CA ALA A 377 0.65 -25.53 -7.59
C ALA A 377 1.69 -25.36 -6.45
N LEU A 378 1.27 -24.95 -5.25
CA LEU A 378 2.18 -24.76 -4.12
C LEU A 378 2.50 -26.09 -3.41
N PRO A 379 3.72 -26.26 -2.88
CA PRO A 379 4.06 -27.34 -1.95
C PRO A 379 3.14 -27.38 -0.73
N GLU A 380 2.80 -28.58 -0.23
CA GLU A 380 1.87 -28.78 0.90
C GLU A 380 2.37 -28.13 2.20
N ASP A 381 3.67 -28.12 2.43
CA ASP A 381 4.31 -27.48 3.60
C ASP A 381 4.29 -25.94 3.54
N ARG A 382 3.99 -25.37 2.37
CA ARG A 382 3.91 -23.92 2.14
C ARG A 382 2.49 -23.38 2.10
N LYS A 383 1.46 -24.23 2.18
CA LYS A 383 0.07 -23.78 2.05
C LYS A 383 -0.83 -24.31 3.15
N MET A 384 -1.80 -23.49 3.55
CA MET A 384 -2.85 -23.86 4.49
C MET A 384 -4.19 -23.36 3.99
N PHE A 385 -5.17 -24.26 3.94
CA PHE A 385 -6.57 -23.90 3.73
C PHE A 385 -7.26 -23.68 5.08
N LEU A 386 -7.90 -22.53 5.23
CA LEU A 386 -8.58 -22.15 6.47
C LEU A 386 -9.93 -21.50 6.16
N ARG A 387 -10.99 -22.04 6.74
CA ARG A 387 -12.30 -21.39 6.77
C ARG A 387 -12.35 -20.43 7.95
N LEU A 388 -12.89 -19.23 7.75
CA LEU A 388 -13.07 -18.25 8.81
C LEU A 388 -13.89 -18.84 9.96
N GLU A 389 -14.87 -19.66 9.63
CA GLU A 389 -15.75 -20.32 10.60
C GLU A 389 -15.00 -21.31 11.52
N ASP A 390 -13.83 -21.81 11.10
CA ASP A 390 -13.01 -22.77 11.84
C ASP A 390 -11.83 -22.11 12.58
N ILE A 391 -11.66 -20.78 12.48
CA ILE A 391 -10.44 -20.10 12.95
C ILE A 391 -10.18 -20.33 14.44
N ASP A 392 -11.21 -20.27 15.28
CA ASP A 392 -11.08 -20.45 16.73
C ASP A 392 -10.66 -21.89 17.07
N ALA A 393 -11.15 -22.88 16.31
CA ALA A 393 -10.83 -24.29 16.52
C ALA A 393 -9.45 -24.68 15.96
N ARG A 394 -8.94 -23.94 14.97
CA ARG A 394 -7.68 -24.23 14.25
C ARG A 394 -6.59 -23.19 14.48
N ILE A 395 -6.75 -22.30 15.47
CA ILE A 395 -5.77 -21.23 15.72
C ILE A 395 -4.39 -21.78 16.08
N ASP A 396 -4.33 -22.84 16.89
CA ASP A 396 -3.07 -23.48 17.26
C ASP A 396 -2.38 -24.13 16.06
N GLU A 397 -3.17 -24.71 15.14
CA GLU A 397 -2.67 -25.26 13.88
C GLU A 397 -2.11 -24.16 12.98
N LEU A 398 -2.80 -23.01 12.90
CA LEU A 398 -2.33 -21.84 12.16
C LEU A 398 -1.02 -21.29 12.75
N VAL A 399 -0.93 -21.15 14.07
CA VAL A 399 0.29 -20.70 14.77
C VAL A 399 1.45 -21.68 14.52
N ALA A 400 1.18 -22.98 14.59
CA ALA A 400 2.18 -24.03 14.30
C ALA A 400 2.61 -24.02 12.82
N PHE A 401 1.67 -23.85 11.88
CA PHE A 401 1.95 -23.68 10.45
C PHE A 401 2.82 -22.44 10.20
N LEU A 402 2.56 -21.36 10.94
CA LEU A 402 3.39 -20.15 10.98
C LEU A 402 4.72 -20.35 11.72
N GLY A 403 5.02 -21.52 12.27
CA GLY A 403 6.29 -21.81 12.93
C GLY A 403 6.51 -20.96 14.19
N ALA A 404 5.45 -20.35 14.70
CA ALA A 404 5.47 -19.58 15.93
C ALA A 404 5.36 -20.52 17.15
N ALA A 405 5.92 -20.07 18.28
CA ALA A 405 5.70 -20.75 19.55
C ALA A 405 4.20 -20.74 19.93
N PRO A 406 3.69 -21.74 20.65
CA PRO A 406 2.31 -21.71 21.13
C PRO A 406 2.04 -20.49 22.02
N ALA A 407 0.88 -19.85 21.86
CA ALA A 407 0.43 -18.75 22.72
C ALA A 407 -1.10 -18.75 22.85
N GLU A 408 -1.61 -18.34 24.01
CA GLU A 408 -3.06 -18.18 24.21
C GLU A 408 -3.59 -16.96 23.43
N LEU A 409 -4.28 -17.24 22.32
CA LEU A 409 -4.93 -16.22 21.49
C LEU A 409 -6.45 -16.36 21.62
N THR A 410 -7.10 -15.38 22.22
CA THR A 410 -8.57 -15.32 22.33
C THR A 410 -9.15 -14.37 21.28
N ALA A 411 -10.05 -14.84 20.42
CA ALA A 411 -10.73 -13.95 19.47
C ALA A 411 -11.60 -12.93 20.21
N ALA A 412 -11.29 -11.64 20.06
CA ALA A 412 -12.20 -10.57 20.42
C ALA A 412 -13.11 -10.31 19.20
N ARG A 413 -14.43 -10.44 19.35
CA ARG A 413 -15.38 -10.01 18.31
C ARG A 413 -15.15 -8.54 18.01
N THR A 414 -14.59 -8.25 16.84
CA THR A 414 -14.34 -6.89 16.38
C THR A 414 -15.50 -6.42 15.50
N ASN A 415 -16.30 -5.52 16.09
CA ASN A 415 -17.28 -4.60 15.50
C ASN A 415 -18.68 -5.14 15.14
N GLU A 416 -19.70 -4.44 15.66
CA GLU A 416 -21.06 -4.43 15.13
C GLU A 416 -21.08 -3.68 13.78
N ALA A 417 -21.74 -4.27 12.79
CA ALA A 417 -21.91 -3.66 11.47
C ALA A 417 -22.83 -2.42 11.56
N PHE A 418 -22.34 -1.25 11.11
CA PHE A 418 -23.13 -0.01 11.01
C PHE A 418 -24.11 0.01 9.80
N TYR A 419 -24.26 -1.10 9.08
CA TYR A 419 -25.11 -1.24 7.90
C TYR A 419 -26.16 -2.33 8.14
N ALA A 420 -27.31 -2.22 7.47
CA ALA A 420 -28.35 -3.25 7.53
C ALA A 420 -27.75 -4.59 7.07
N LYS A 421 -27.70 -5.57 7.97
CA LYS A 421 -27.28 -6.93 7.64
C LYS A 421 -28.35 -7.53 6.74
N THR A 422 -28.04 -7.68 5.45
CA THR A 422 -28.75 -8.61 4.59
C THR A 422 -28.41 -10.02 5.06
N SER A 423 -29.42 -10.82 5.38
CA SER A 423 -29.27 -12.26 5.67
C SER A 423 -29.62 -13.03 4.41
N PRO A 424 -29.00 -14.20 4.14
CA PRO A 424 -29.43 -15.11 3.08
C PRO A 424 -30.94 -15.45 3.14
N GLU A 425 -31.52 -15.43 4.35
CA GLU A 425 -32.96 -15.64 4.58
C GLU A 425 -33.84 -14.59 3.89
N ASN A 426 -33.31 -13.38 3.68
CA ASN A 426 -34.02 -12.25 3.09
C ASN A 426 -33.83 -12.14 1.57
N TRP A 427 -33.11 -13.08 0.94
CA TRP A 427 -32.92 -13.09 -0.51
C TRP A 427 -34.21 -13.47 -1.24
N THR A 428 -34.44 -12.85 -2.40
CA THR A 428 -35.55 -13.25 -3.28
C THR A 428 -35.31 -14.66 -3.84
N GLU A 429 -36.36 -15.32 -4.31
CA GLU A 429 -36.23 -16.64 -4.93
C GLU A 429 -35.31 -16.62 -6.16
N ASP A 430 -35.28 -15.53 -6.92
CA ASP A 430 -34.37 -15.38 -8.05
C ASP A 430 -32.91 -15.19 -7.59
N GLN A 431 -32.68 -14.44 -6.51
CA GLN A 431 -31.35 -14.30 -5.91
C GLN A 431 -30.83 -15.64 -5.38
N LYS A 432 -31.67 -16.45 -4.74
CA LYS A 432 -31.31 -17.80 -4.29
C LYS A 432 -30.91 -18.68 -5.48
N LYS A 433 -31.71 -18.68 -6.56
CA LYS A 433 -31.38 -19.43 -7.80
C LYS A 433 -30.08 -18.96 -8.44
N ASP A 434 -29.85 -17.64 -8.50
CA ASP A 434 -28.61 -17.07 -9.02
C ASP A 434 -27.40 -17.47 -8.17
N PHE A 435 -27.55 -17.48 -6.84
CA PHE A 435 -26.50 -17.92 -5.93
C PHE A 435 -26.17 -19.39 -6.14
N GLU A 436 -27.17 -20.28 -6.16
CA GLU A 436 -26.94 -21.71 -6.39
C GLU A 436 -26.27 -21.96 -7.75
N ARG A 437 -26.66 -21.20 -8.77
CA ARG A 437 -26.06 -21.30 -10.11
C ARG A 437 -24.60 -20.83 -10.16
N LEU A 438 -24.29 -19.72 -9.50
CA LEU A 438 -22.98 -19.06 -9.62
C LEU A 438 -21.98 -19.50 -8.54
N CYS A 439 -22.42 -19.62 -7.29
CA CYS A 439 -21.58 -19.96 -6.14
C CYS A 439 -21.71 -21.43 -5.71
N GLY A 440 -22.86 -22.07 -5.98
CA GLY A 440 -23.17 -23.42 -5.51
C GLY A 440 -22.10 -24.49 -5.81
N PRO A 441 -21.57 -24.57 -7.05
CA PRO A 441 -20.52 -25.54 -7.38
C PRO A 441 -19.25 -25.41 -6.53
N LEU A 442 -18.80 -24.18 -6.28
CA LEU A 442 -17.62 -23.92 -5.45
C LEU A 442 -17.96 -24.08 -3.95
N MET A 443 -19.14 -23.64 -3.51
CA MET A 443 -19.61 -23.85 -2.13
C MET A 443 -19.56 -25.32 -1.75
N LYS A 444 -20.03 -26.20 -2.63
CA LYS A 444 -19.96 -27.64 -2.45
C LYS A 444 -18.52 -28.13 -2.28
N ARG A 445 -17.58 -27.71 -3.15
CA ARG A 445 -16.17 -28.12 -3.03
C ARG A 445 -15.50 -27.67 -1.73
N LEU A 446 -15.90 -26.53 -1.18
CA LEU A 446 -15.24 -25.92 -0.01
C LEU A 446 -15.87 -26.30 1.34
N TYR A 447 -17.13 -26.76 1.34
CA TYR A 447 -17.92 -26.98 2.55
C TYR A 447 -18.55 -28.37 2.68
N GLU A 448 -18.55 -29.19 1.64
CA GLU A 448 -19.01 -30.60 1.64
C GLU A 448 -17.88 -31.54 1.27
#